data_AF-A0A4Y2TSQ4-F1
#
_entry.id   AF-A0A4Y2TSQ4-F1
#
_cell.length_a   1.000
_cell.length_b   1.000
_cell.length_c   1.000
_cell.angle_alpha   90.00
_cell.angle_beta   90.00
_cell.angle_gamma   90.00
#
_symmetry.space_group_name_H-M   'P 1'
#
loop_
_entity.id
_entity.type
_entity.pdbx_description
1 polymer ?
#
loop_
_entity_poly.entity_id
_entity_poly.type
_entity_poly.pdbx_seq_one_letter_code
_entity_poly.pdbx_strand_id
1 'polypeptide(L)'
;ARIETSSTNQWIICLLHFNELTLRHLFERKSSGPSSFTGDIGRNLKACEKLPLVAFNSIECDLAGIDPTNLSCDQKYLFDICTTISSGVGSSDLAERQPGTLNLAHWLKTANRILRLYISTSSPLNEWITLVVFILRVYVPSWFRIKFHHSIKDSARHFWHFISSSRYLPKEYRDIIEPVISRNVYFVAPENMILYMLTDERCHIRTPCRSVNYQGKGNFPRW
;
A
#
# COMPACT_ATOMS: atom_id res chain seq x y z
N ALA A 1 -18.21 -18.31 20.06
CA ALA A 1 -18.58 -18.58 18.66
C ALA A 1 -17.48 -18.03 17.76
N ARG A 2 -16.80 -18.91 17.02
CA ARG A 2 -15.82 -18.50 16.02
C ARG A 2 -16.64 -18.04 14.82
N ILE A 3 -16.63 -16.74 14.54
CA ILE A 3 -17.27 -16.19 13.34
C ILE A 3 -16.33 -16.52 12.17
N GLU A 4 -16.43 -17.73 11.65
CA GLU A 4 -15.85 -18.09 10.35
C GLU A 4 -16.87 -17.65 9.30
N THR A 5 -16.75 -16.40 8.85
CA THR A 5 -17.51 -15.93 7.69
C THR A 5 -16.73 -16.26 6.43
N SER A 6 -17.37 -16.97 5.51
CA SER A 6 -16.95 -17.25 4.13
C SER A 6 -16.70 -15.99 3.26
N SER A 7 -16.67 -14.79 3.87
CA SER A 7 -16.54 -13.46 3.25
C SER A 7 -15.15 -12.83 3.39
N THR A 8 -14.19 -13.47 4.06
CA THR A 8 -12.85 -12.90 4.33
C THR A 8 -12.10 -12.51 3.05
N ASN A 9 -12.24 -13.30 1.97
CA ASN A 9 -11.53 -13.05 0.71
C ASN A 9 -11.98 -11.76 0.00
N GLN A 10 -13.26 -11.40 0.07
CA GLN A 10 -13.79 -10.22 -0.61
C GLN A 10 -13.20 -8.92 -0.03
N TRP A 11 -13.09 -8.82 1.31
CA TRP A 11 -12.55 -7.64 1.98
C TRP A 11 -11.07 -7.39 1.67
N ILE A 12 -10.30 -8.46 1.57
CA ILE A 12 -8.87 -8.40 1.21
C ILE A 12 -8.72 -7.87 -0.20
N ILE A 13 -9.51 -8.41 -1.13
CA ILE A 13 -9.53 -7.96 -2.52
C ILE A 13 -9.90 -6.47 -2.58
N CYS A 14 -10.93 -6.05 -1.86
CA CYS A 14 -11.35 -4.65 -1.81
C CYS A 14 -10.26 -3.71 -1.22
N LEU A 15 -9.58 -4.10 -0.13
CA LEU A 15 -8.51 -3.30 0.48
C LEU A 15 -7.26 -3.21 -0.41
N LEU A 16 -6.86 -4.32 -1.01
CA LEU A 16 -5.75 -4.33 -1.97
C LEU A 16 -6.12 -3.48 -3.18
N HIS A 17 -7.34 -3.60 -3.70
CA HIS A 17 -7.81 -2.78 -4.82
C HIS A 17 -7.81 -1.29 -4.48
N PHE A 18 -8.25 -0.91 -3.28
CA PHE A 18 -8.14 0.46 -2.79
C PHE A 18 -6.68 0.95 -2.79
N ASN A 19 -5.75 0.15 -2.25
CA ASN A 19 -4.32 0.49 -2.25
C ASN A 19 -3.77 0.65 -3.68
N GLU A 20 -4.14 -0.25 -4.60
CA GLU A 20 -3.76 -0.17 -6.01
C GLU A 20 -4.34 1.06 -6.72
N LEU A 21 -5.61 1.41 -6.47
CA LEU A 21 -6.25 2.60 -7.03
C LEU A 21 -5.54 3.88 -6.63
N THR A 22 -5.09 4.00 -5.38
CA THR A 22 -4.38 5.21 -4.93
C THR A 22 -3.05 5.39 -5.66
N LEU A 23 -2.27 4.32 -5.81
CA LEU A 23 -1.04 4.34 -6.60
C LEU A 23 -1.32 4.66 -8.07
N ARG A 24 -2.39 4.08 -8.63
CA ARG A 24 -2.82 4.34 -10.00
C ARG A 24 -3.08 5.80 -10.28
N HIS A 25 -3.93 6.43 -9.46
CA HIS A 25 -4.31 7.83 -9.66
C HIS A 25 -3.12 8.78 -9.52
N LEU A 26 -2.20 8.49 -8.59
CA LEU A 26 -0.96 9.26 -8.44
C LEU A 26 -0.04 9.11 -9.67
N PHE A 27 0.09 7.91 -10.20
CA PHE A 27 0.89 7.65 -11.40
C PHE A 27 0.29 8.30 -12.65
N GLU A 28 -1.02 8.10 -12.89
CA GLU A 28 -1.72 8.61 -14.08
C GLU A 28 -1.72 10.14 -14.15
N ARG A 29 -1.83 10.84 -13.01
CA ARG A 29 -1.73 12.30 -12.98
C ARG A 29 -0.37 12.82 -13.46
N LYS A 30 0.68 12.02 -13.29
CA LYS A 30 2.07 12.39 -13.57
C LYS A 30 2.51 12.02 -14.98
N SER A 31 1.97 10.95 -15.52
CA SER A 31 2.18 10.58 -16.92
C SER A 31 1.31 11.45 -17.84
N SER A 32 1.88 12.47 -18.45
CA SER A 32 1.16 13.36 -19.38
C SER A 32 0.58 12.59 -20.57
N GLY A 33 -0.73 12.32 -20.59
CA GLY A 33 -1.46 11.84 -21.76
C GLY A 33 -2.55 10.78 -21.47
N PRO A 34 -3.46 10.52 -22.44
CA PRO A 34 -4.57 9.56 -22.29
C PRO A 34 -4.11 8.11 -22.09
N SER A 35 -2.82 7.81 -22.29
CA SER A 35 -2.19 6.56 -21.90
C SER A 35 -0.91 6.83 -21.10
N SER A 36 -0.97 6.58 -19.80
CA SER A 36 0.11 6.81 -18.84
C SER A 36 1.43 6.09 -19.17
N PHE A 37 1.38 5.08 -20.03
CA PHE A 37 2.49 4.20 -20.39
C PHE A 37 3.09 4.43 -21.79
N THR A 38 2.69 5.47 -22.52
CA THR A 38 3.25 5.79 -23.86
C THR A 38 4.29 6.91 -23.87
N GLY A 39 4.33 7.74 -22.82
CA GLY A 39 5.37 8.76 -22.64
C GLY A 39 6.75 8.18 -22.30
N ASP A 40 7.76 9.04 -22.18
CA ASP A 40 9.13 8.65 -21.80
C ASP A 40 9.18 7.82 -20.53
N ILE A 41 8.36 8.19 -19.55
CA ILE A 41 8.15 7.45 -18.30
C ILE A 41 7.72 6.00 -18.56
N GLY A 42 6.69 5.81 -19.39
CA GLY A 42 6.18 4.49 -19.72
C GLY A 42 7.20 3.64 -20.48
N ARG A 43 7.99 4.25 -21.37
CA ARG A 43 9.09 3.56 -22.07
C ARG A 43 10.20 3.15 -21.11
N ASN A 44 10.60 4.04 -20.20
CA ASN A 44 11.64 3.74 -19.20
C ASN A 44 11.19 2.63 -18.24
N LEU A 45 9.92 2.63 -17.82
CA LEU A 45 9.34 1.52 -17.05
C LEU A 45 9.33 0.20 -17.83
N LYS A 46 9.15 0.25 -19.16
CA LYS A 46 9.24 -0.95 -20.01
C LYS A 46 10.66 -1.50 -20.08
N ALA A 47 11.67 -0.63 -20.14
CA ALA A 47 13.08 -0.97 -20.32
C ALA A 47 13.90 -1.10 -19.02
N CYS A 48 13.32 -0.78 -17.85
CA CYS A 48 14.03 -0.70 -16.57
C CYS A 48 14.80 -1.97 -16.16
N GLU A 49 14.38 -3.13 -16.67
CA GLU A 49 15.00 -4.44 -16.42
C GLU A 49 16.45 -4.51 -16.91
N LYS A 50 16.79 -3.75 -17.97
CA LYS A 50 18.11 -3.74 -18.60
C LYS A 50 19.04 -2.66 -18.05
N LEU A 51 18.54 -1.80 -17.15
CA LEU A 51 19.32 -0.67 -16.66
C LEU A 51 20.25 -1.12 -15.53
N PRO A 52 21.51 -0.65 -15.50
CA PRO A 52 22.41 -0.93 -14.40
C PRO A 52 21.92 -0.25 -13.12
N LEU A 53 22.35 -0.78 -11.97
CA LEU A 53 22.20 -0.07 -10.71
C LEU A 53 23.17 1.11 -10.66
N VAL A 54 22.70 2.23 -10.13
CA VAL A 54 23.50 3.44 -9.95
C VAL A 54 23.46 3.87 -8.48
N ALA A 55 24.24 4.88 -8.10
CA ALA A 55 24.11 5.46 -6.76
C ALA A 55 22.71 6.10 -6.60
N PHE A 56 22.04 5.80 -5.49
CA PHE A 56 20.72 6.32 -5.15
C PHE A 56 20.66 6.72 -3.68
N ASN A 57 19.71 7.58 -3.33
CA ASN A 57 19.46 7.97 -1.94
C ASN A 57 18.58 6.92 -1.24
N SER A 58 18.90 6.59 0.00
CA SER A 58 18.04 5.73 0.80
C SER A 58 16.74 6.43 1.16
N ILE A 59 15.65 5.67 1.16
CA ILE A 59 14.33 6.14 1.55
C ILE A 59 13.74 5.11 2.51
N GLU A 60 13.32 5.57 3.68
CA GLU A 60 12.73 4.73 4.72
C GLU A 60 11.45 4.03 4.24
N CYS A 61 11.36 2.72 4.49
CA CYS A 61 10.20 1.88 4.27
C CYS A 61 9.93 1.04 5.53
N ASP A 62 8.72 1.10 6.08
CA ASP A 62 8.31 0.23 7.19
C ASP A 62 8.08 -1.20 6.68
N LEU A 63 9.05 -2.08 6.92
CA LEU A 63 9.00 -3.51 6.59
C LEU A 63 8.96 -4.38 7.86
N ALA A 64 8.70 -3.80 9.03
CA ALA A 64 8.77 -4.51 10.30
C ALA A 64 7.71 -5.63 10.39
N GLY A 65 8.11 -6.80 10.88
CA GLY A 65 7.21 -7.92 11.12
C GLY A 65 6.79 -8.71 9.87
N ILE A 66 7.40 -8.45 8.71
CA ILE A 66 7.17 -9.22 7.49
C ILE A 66 8.01 -10.50 7.50
N ASP A 67 7.36 -11.65 7.40
CA ASP A 67 8.02 -12.94 7.17
C ASP A 67 8.13 -13.20 5.65
N PRO A 68 9.35 -13.19 5.06
CA PRO A 68 9.54 -13.35 3.62
C PRO A 68 9.32 -14.78 3.12
N THR A 69 9.14 -15.77 4.00
CA THR A 69 9.04 -17.19 3.61
C THR A 69 7.82 -17.49 2.72
N ASN A 70 6.68 -16.88 3.03
CA ASN A 70 5.37 -17.14 2.40
C ASN A 70 5.00 -16.16 1.27
N LEU A 71 5.98 -15.49 0.67
CA LEU A 71 5.78 -14.51 -0.40
C LEU A 71 5.87 -15.14 -1.80
N SER A 72 5.01 -14.68 -2.73
CA SER A 72 5.14 -15.00 -4.16
C SER A 72 6.37 -14.34 -4.78
N CYS A 73 6.78 -14.73 -5.99
CA CYS A 73 7.94 -14.15 -6.66
C CYS A 73 7.87 -12.61 -6.77
N ASP A 74 6.73 -12.06 -7.19
CA ASP A 74 6.55 -10.61 -7.32
C ASP A 74 6.58 -9.89 -5.95
N GLN A 75 6.08 -10.54 -4.90
CA GLN A 75 6.06 -10.00 -3.53
C GLN A 75 7.44 -10.04 -2.89
N LYS A 76 8.21 -11.12 -3.13
CA LYS A 76 9.62 -11.23 -2.72
C LYS A 76 10.44 -10.15 -3.39
N TYR A 77 10.24 -9.95 -4.69
CA TYR A 77 10.90 -8.85 -5.40
C TYR A 77 10.59 -7.50 -4.76
N LEU A 78 9.31 -7.22 -4.46
CA LEU A 78 8.91 -5.98 -3.80
C LEU A 78 9.59 -5.82 -2.43
N PHE A 79 9.61 -6.87 -1.62
CA PHE A 79 10.25 -6.87 -0.31
C PHE A 79 11.76 -6.60 -0.41
N ASP A 80 12.45 -7.32 -1.30
CA ASP A 80 13.89 -7.21 -1.50
C ASP A 80 14.27 -5.81 -1.99
N ILE A 81 13.55 -5.27 -2.99
CA ILE A 81 13.86 -3.93 -3.52
C ILE A 81 13.59 -2.82 -2.50
N CYS A 82 12.53 -2.93 -1.70
CA CYS A 82 12.26 -1.97 -0.63
C CYS A 82 13.34 -2.04 0.46
N THR A 83 13.82 -3.24 0.77
CA THR A 83 14.93 -3.45 1.72
C THR A 83 16.23 -2.82 1.20
N THR A 84 16.56 -3.04 -0.07
CA THR A 84 17.72 -2.42 -0.76
C THR A 84 17.63 -0.89 -0.77
N ILE A 85 16.46 -0.32 -1.07
CA ILE A 85 16.30 1.14 -1.06
C ILE A 85 16.41 1.69 0.37
N SER A 86 15.82 1.01 1.35
CA SER A 86 15.86 1.46 2.75
C SER A 86 17.27 1.39 3.34
N SER A 87 18.06 0.37 2.99
CA SER A 87 19.44 0.24 3.45
C SER A 87 20.41 1.18 2.73
N GLY A 88 20.06 1.65 1.52
CA GLY A 88 20.96 2.44 0.67
C GLY A 88 22.07 1.62 0.01
N VAL A 89 22.10 0.30 0.20
CA VAL A 89 23.14 -0.59 -0.33
C VAL A 89 22.54 -1.41 -1.47
N GLY A 90 22.99 -1.13 -2.69
CA GLY A 90 22.62 -1.90 -3.88
C GLY A 90 23.02 -3.36 -3.78
N SER A 91 22.12 -4.28 -4.11
CA SER A 91 22.40 -5.70 -4.22
C SER A 91 22.57 -6.09 -5.69
N SER A 92 23.73 -6.63 -6.07
CA SER A 92 23.97 -7.14 -7.43
C SER A 92 22.98 -8.25 -7.79
N ASP A 93 22.61 -9.08 -6.80
CA ASP A 93 21.65 -10.17 -6.94
C ASP A 93 20.25 -9.67 -7.33
N LEU A 94 19.87 -8.48 -6.87
CA LEU A 94 18.61 -7.83 -7.23
C LEU A 94 18.66 -7.22 -8.64
N ALA A 95 19.84 -6.78 -9.09
CA ALA A 95 20.02 -6.18 -10.41
C ALA A 95 19.70 -7.17 -11.54
N GLU A 96 20.02 -8.45 -11.33
CA GLU A 96 19.81 -9.55 -12.27
C GLU A 96 18.39 -10.11 -12.26
N ARG A 97 17.60 -9.83 -11.21
CA ARG A 97 16.22 -10.30 -11.08
C ARG A 97 15.25 -9.45 -11.90
N GLN A 98 14.33 -10.14 -12.57
CA GLN A 98 13.27 -9.51 -13.35
C GLN A 98 12.14 -9.00 -12.42
N PRO A 99 11.75 -7.71 -12.46
CA PRO A 99 10.64 -7.15 -11.67
C PRO A 99 9.25 -7.65 -12.10
N GLY A 100 9.19 -8.57 -13.07
CA GLY A 100 7.98 -9.12 -13.67
C GLY A 100 7.49 -8.30 -14.87
N THR A 101 6.76 -8.97 -15.77
CA THR A 101 6.17 -8.34 -16.96
C THR A 101 5.14 -7.28 -16.56
N LEU A 102 5.28 -6.07 -17.12
CA LEU A 102 4.35 -4.97 -16.88
C LEU A 102 2.94 -5.37 -17.32
N ASN A 103 2.01 -5.43 -16.36
CA ASN A 103 0.61 -5.66 -16.60
C ASN A 103 -0.20 -4.51 -15.99
N LEU A 104 -1.00 -3.84 -16.82
CA LEU A 104 -1.82 -2.68 -16.44
C LEU A 104 -2.88 -3.02 -15.37
N ALA A 105 -3.24 -4.30 -15.23
CA ALA A 105 -4.17 -4.79 -14.22
C ALA A 105 -3.49 -5.17 -12.89
N HIS A 106 -2.15 -5.17 -12.83
CA HIS A 106 -1.40 -5.60 -11.65
C HIS A 106 -0.44 -4.49 -11.18
N TRP A 107 -0.94 -3.60 -10.33
CA TRP A 107 -0.19 -2.45 -9.83
C TRP A 107 1.01 -2.82 -8.97
N LEU A 108 1.03 -4.03 -8.38
CA LEU A 108 2.21 -4.57 -7.70
C LEU A 108 3.44 -4.63 -8.62
N LYS A 109 3.28 -5.15 -9.85
CA LYS A 109 4.37 -5.22 -10.84
C LYS A 109 4.79 -3.84 -11.33
N THR A 110 3.84 -2.92 -11.41
CA THR A 110 4.12 -1.53 -11.75
C THR A 110 4.93 -0.85 -10.65
N ALA A 111 4.59 -1.06 -9.37
CA ALA A 111 5.36 -0.59 -8.22
C ALA A 111 6.80 -1.15 -8.25
N ASN A 112 6.96 -2.46 -8.48
CA ASN A 112 8.27 -3.09 -8.63
C ASN A 112 9.12 -2.41 -9.71
N ARG A 113 8.54 -2.13 -10.88
CA ARG A 113 9.22 -1.45 -11.98
C ARG A 113 9.53 0.02 -11.69
N ILE A 114 8.66 0.74 -10.98
CA ILE A 114 8.91 2.11 -10.52
C ILE A 114 10.11 2.14 -9.58
N LEU A 115 10.16 1.24 -8.59
CA LEU A 115 11.28 1.13 -7.66
C LEU A 115 12.56 0.70 -8.37
N ARG A 116 12.48 -0.24 -9.33
CA ARG A 116 13.61 -0.64 -10.16
C ARG A 116 14.16 0.52 -10.97
N LEU A 117 13.28 1.34 -11.56
CA LEU A 117 13.70 2.52 -12.30
C LEU A 117 14.38 3.56 -11.39
N TYR A 118 13.89 3.75 -10.17
CA TYR A 118 14.49 4.67 -9.19
C TYR A 118 15.95 4.32 -8.89
N ILE A 119 16.25 3.06 -8.53
CA ILE A 119 17.63 2.61 -8.25
C ILE A 119 18.54 2.54 -9.49
N SER A 120 17.99 2.81 -10.67
CA SER A 120 18.70 2.86 -11.96
C SER A 120 18.84 4.28 -12.51
N THR A 121 18.39 5.30 -11.76
CA THR A 121 18.37 6.70 -12.21
C THR A 121 19.19 7.55 -11.26
N SER A 122 20.34 8.08 -11.71
CA SER A 122 21.28 8.81 -10.85
C SER A 122 20.75 10.16 -10.38
N SER A 123 19.79 10.75 -11.11
CA SER A 123 19.19 12.05 -10.79
C SER A 123 17.69 12.02 -11.10
N PRO A 124 16.86 11.40 -10.25
CA PRO A 124 15.42 11.34 -10.47
C PRO A 124 14.79 12.72 -10.29
N LEU A 125 13.78 13.03 -11.11
CA LEU A 125 13.00 14.27 -10.98
C LEU A 125 12.28 14.30 -9.62
N ASN A 126 12.16 15.47 -8.99
CA ASN A 126 11.50 15.62 -7.67
C ASN A 126 10.10 14.99 -7.63
N GLU A 127 9.34 15.14 -8.71
CA GLU A 127 7.99 14.56 -8.82
C GLU A 127 7.98 13.03 -8.82
N TRP A 128 9.02 12.41 -9.38
CA TRP A 128 9.24 10.96 -9.35
C TRP A 128 9.64 10.48 -7.97
N ILE A 129 10.49 11.25 -7.29
CA ILE A 129 10.87 10.96 -5.90
C ILE A 129 9.63 10.93 -5.02
N THR A 130 8.70 11.88 -5.17
CA THR A 130 7.44 11.87 -4.39
C THR A 130 6.63 10.59 -4.60
N LEU A 131 6.55 10.08 -5.82
CA LEU A 131 5.87 8.82 -6.12
C LEU A 131 6.58 7.62 -5.49
N VAL A 132 7.91 7.57 -5.55
CA VAL A 132 8.73 6.51 -4.92
C VAL A 132 8.58 6.54 -3.41
N VAL A 133 8.64 7.73 -2.80
CA VAL A 133 8.41 7.94 -1.37
C VAL A 133 7.00 7.49 -0.97
N PHE A 134 5.98 7.79 -1.77
CA PHE A 134 4.62 7.27 -1.55
C PHE A 134 4.57 5.74 -1.58
N ILE A 135 5.25 5.13 -2.56
CA ILE A 135 5.28 3.67 -2.66
C ILE A 135 5.88 3.06 -1.38
N LEU A 136 7.05 3.56 -0.95
CA LEU A 136 7.79 3.04 0.19
C LEU A 136 7.12 3.35 1.54
N ARG A 137 6.51 4.53 1.71
CA ARG A 137 5.93 4.94 3.00
C ARG A 137 4.46 4.57 3.18
N VAL A 138 3.71 4.36 2.09
CA VAL A 138 2.26 4.15 2.16
C VAL A 138 1.86 2.84 1.47
N TYR A 139 2.15 2.70 0.18
CA TYR A 139 1.67 1.57 -0.61
C TYR A 139 2.21 0.23 -0.10
N VAL A 140 3.52 0.11 0.07
CA VAL A 140 4.19 -1.14 0.46
C VAL A 140 3.83 -1.58 1.88
N PRO A 141 3.94 -0.71 2.90
CA PRO A 141 3.52 -1.07 4.26
C PRO A 141 2.04 -1.47 4.30
N SER A 142 1.16 -0.75 3.61
CA SER A 142 -0.27 -1.09 3.55
C SER A 142 -0.51 -2.43 2.86
N TRP A 143 0.18 -2.68 1.73
CA TRP A 143 0.06 -3.93 0.98
C TRP A 143 0.41 -5.14 1.84
N PHE A 144 1.57 -5.11 2.52
CA PHE A 144 2.00 -6.22 3.38
C PHE A 144 1.13 -6.36 4.63
N ARG A 145 0.72 -5.27 5.27
CA ARG A 145 -0.22 -5.32 6.39
C ARG A 145 -1.54 -6.00 6.02
N ILE A 146 -2.10 -5.67 4.85
CA ILE A 146 -3.32 -6.31 4.35
C ILE A 146 -3.08 -7.79 4.04
N LYS A 147 -1.92 -8.15 3.45
CA LYS A 147 -1.57 -9.53 3.11
C LYS A 147 -1.47 -10.44 4.33
N PHE A 148 -0.83 -9.97 5.41
CA PHE A 148 -0.60 -10.77 6.62
C PHE A 148 -1.73 -10.66 7.66
N HIS A 149 -2.49 -9.56 7.68
CA HIS A 149 -3.60 -9.35 8.62
C HIS A 149 -4.92 -9.14 7.87
N HIS A 150 -5.28 -10.14 7.09
CA HIS A 150 -6.30 -10.05 6.06
C HIS A 150 -7.76 -10.23 6.59
N SER A 151 -7.95 -10.23 7.91
CA SER A 151 -9.27 -10.42 8.54
C SER A 151 -10.13 -9.16 8.42
N ILE A 152 -11.44 -9.32 8.26
CA ILE A 152 -12.40 -8.21 8.20
C ILE A 152 -12.33 -7.30 9.44
N LYS A 153 -12.01 -7.85 10.61
CA LYS A 153 -11.86 -7.08 11.86
C LYS A 153 -10.71 -6.05 11.80
N ASP A 154 -9.74 -6.27 10.92
CA ASP A 154 -8.58 -5.41 10.74
C ASP A 154 -8.80 -4.36 9.63
N SER A 155 -9.95 -4.38 8.94
CA SER A 155 -10.23 -3.48 7.81
C SER A 155 -10.16 -2.01 8.18
N ALA A 156 -10.84 -1.60 9.27
CA ALA A 156 -10.80 -0.24 9.79
C ALA A 156 -9.37 0.18 10.20
N ARG A 157 -8.60 -0.76 10.77
CA ARG A 157 -7.21 -0.53 11.17
C ARG A 157 -6.29 -0.29 9.96
N HIS A 158 -6.44 -1.08 8.89
CA HIS A 158 -5.68 -0.92 7.65
C HIS A 158 -6.01 0.38 6.96
N PHE A 159 -7.30 0.71 6.86
CA PHE A 159 -7.76 1.95 6.24
C PHE A 159 -7.27 3.18 7.02
N TRP A 160 -7.36 3.15 8.35
CA TRP A 160 -6.81 4.20 9.21
C TRP A 160 -5.30 4.35 9.08
N HIS A 161 -4.56 3.23 9.04
CA HIS A 161 -3.12 3.26 8.83
C HIS A 161 -2.77 3.91 7.50
N PHE A 162 -3.45 3.55 6.41
CA PHE A 162 -3.25 4.17 5.10
C PHE A 162 -3.48 5.69 5.14
N ILE A 163 -4.60 6.13 5.73
CA ILE A 163 -4.91 7.57 5.86
C ILE A 163 -3.82 8.27 6.67
N SER A 164 -3.42 7.69 7.80
CA SER A 164 -2.40 8.27 8.69
C SER A 164 -1.05 8.38 8.00
N SER A 165 -0.62 7.31 7.32
CA SER A 165 0.65 7.24 6.62
C SER A 165 0.70 8.18 5.40
N SER A 166 -0.43 8.55 4.80
CA SER A 166 -0.47 9.45 3.64
C SER A 166 -0.56 10.95 3.99
N ARG A 167 -0.70 11.31 5.28
CA ARG A 167 -0.88 12.73 5.70
C ARG A 167 0.30 13.65 5.40
N TYR A 168 1.51 13.11 5.24
CA TYR A 168 2.70 13.91 4.92
C TYR A 168 2.70 14.44 3.48
N LEU A 169 1.84 13.91 2.61
CA LEU A 169 1.82 14.28 1.19
C LEU A 169 1.48 15.77 1.00
N PRO A 170 2.14 16.45 0.04
CA PRO A 170 1.74 17.80 -0.35
C PRO A 170 0.29 17.85 -0.81
N LYS A 171 -0.34 19.03 -0.70
CA LYS A 171 -1.78 19.20 -1.00
C LYS A 171 -2.14 18.71 -2.41
N GLU A 172 -1.32 19.04 -3.41
CA GLU A 172 -1.53 18.61 -4.80
C GLU A 172 -1.66 17.08 -4.98
N TYR A 173 -0.99 16.28 -4.14
CA TYR A 173 -1.05 14.82 -4.17
C TYR A 173 -2.19 14.29 -3.29
N ARG A 174 -2.50 14.98 -2.18
CA ARG A 174 -3.65 14.67 -1.33
C ARG A 174 -4.96 14.84 -2.08
N ASP A 175 -5.09 15.91 -2.86
CA ASP A 175 -6.28 16.20 -3.68
C ASP A 175 -6.56 15.07 -4.71
N ILE A 176 -5.54 14.28 -5.08
CA ILE A 176 -5.67 13.12 -5.98
C ILE A 176 -6.21 11.88 -5.24
N ILE A 177 -5.69 11.61 -4.03
CA ILE A 177 -6.05 10.39 -3.28
C ILE A 177 -7.32 10.55 -2.45
N GLU A 178 -7.69 11.78 -2.05
CA GLU A 178 -8.84 12.06 -1.21
C GLU A 178 -10.17 11.59 -1.82
N PRO A 179 -10.44 11.77 -3.13
CA PRO A 179 -11.61 11.17 -3.76
C PRO A 179 -11.62 9.64 -3.70
N VAL A 180 -10.45 8.99 -3.77
CA VAL A 180 -10.31 7.54 -3.67
C VAL A 180 -10.61 7.06 -2.26
N ILE A 181 -10.07 7.76 -1.24
CA ILE A 181 -10.37 7.52 0.18
C ILE A 181 -11.87 7.69 0.43
N SER A 182 -12.45 8.81 -0.01
CA SER A 182 -13.86 9.14 0.21
C SER A 182 -14.82 8.10 -0.37
N ARG A 183 -14.51 7.53 -1.54
CA ARG A 183 -15.32 6.46 -2.16
C ARG A 183 -15.17 5.10 -1.48
N ASN A 184 -14.16 4.94 -0.61
CA ASN A 184 -13.85 3.68 0.07
C ASN A 184 -14.04 3.74 1.60
N VAL A 185 -14.76 4.74 2.13
CA VAL A 185 -15.01 4.90 3.57
C VAL A 185 -15.82 3.77 4.21
N TYR A 186 -16.40 2.86 3.44
CA TYR A 186 -17.14 1.71 3.98
C TYR A 186 -16.26 0.78 4.85
N PHE A 187 -14.94 0.78 4.69
CA PHE A 187 -14.02 0.06 5.59
C PHE A 187 -14.06 0.58 7.04
N VAL A 188 -14.52 1.82 7.23
CA VAL A 188 -14.69 2.47 8.53
C VAL A 188 -16.16 2.74 8.84
N ALA A 189 -17.08 1.97 8.25
CA ALA A 189 -18.48 1.96 8.67
C ALA A 189 -18.59 1.61 10.17
N PRO A 190 -19.63 2.10 10.88
CA PRO A 190 -19.78 1.89 12.32
C PRO A 190 -19.67 0.42 12.74
N GLU A 191 -20.20 -0.50 11.95
CA GLU A 191 -20.15 -1.94 12.19
C GLU A 191 -18.70 -2.48 12.13
N ASN A 192 -17.91 -2.01 11.16
CA ASN A 192 -16.51 -2.39 10.98
C ASN A 192 -15.62 -1.77 12.09
N MET A 193 -15.91 -0.55 12.52
CA MET A 193 -15.24 0.07 13.66
C MET A 193 -15.50 -0.70 14.96
N ILE A 194 -16.76 -1.09 15.22
CA ILE A 194 -17.12 -1.89 16.40
C ILE A 194 -16.43 -3.25 16.36
N LEU A 195 -16.39 -3.90 15.19
CA LEU A 195 -15.72 -5.19 15.03
C LEU A 195 -14.22 -5.09 15.33
N TYR A 196 -13.57 -4.03 14.85
CA TYR A 196 -12.19 -3.70 15.21
C TYR A 196 -12.03 -3.53 16.73
N MET A 197 -12.84 -2.67 17.36
CA MET A 197 -12.77 -2.40 18.80
C MET A 197 -12.99 -3.66 19.65
N LEU A 198 -13.92 -4.53 19.27
CA LEU A 198 -14.20 -5.80 19.97
C LEU A 198 -13.01 -6.77 19.95
N THR A 199 -12.12 -6.62 18.98
CA THR A 199 -10.97 -7.50 18.76
C THR A 199 -9.62 -6.83 19.06
N ASP A 200 -9.62 -5.56 19.48
CA ASP A 200 -8.41 -4.84 19.88
C ASP A 200 -7.76 -5.51 21.11
N GLU A 201 -6.43 -5.60 21.08
CA GLU A 201 -5.63 -6.18 22.17
C GLU A 201 -5.69 -5.33 23.45
N ARG A 202 -5.91 -4.02 23.30
CA ARG A 202 -5.99 -3.08 24.42
C ARG A 202 -7.34 -3.19 25.12
N CYS A 203 -7.31 -3.67 26.35
CA CYS A 203 -8.51 -3.93 27.15
C CYS A 203 -9.44 -2.71 27.28
N HIS A 204 -8.88 -1.49 27.39
CA HIS A 204 -9.67 -0.27 27.55
C HIS A 204 -10.46 0.13 26.28
N ILE A 205 -10.06 -0.33 25.09
CA ILE A 205 -10.80 -0.11 23.83
C ILE A 205 -11.90 -1.15 23.67
N ARG A 206 -11.63 -2.39 24.08
CA ARG A 206 -12.55 -3.52 23.93
C ARG A 206 -13.71 -3.53 24.92
N THR A 207 -13.46 -3.11 26.16
CA THR A 207 -14.44 -3.19 27.26
C THR A 207 -15.73 -2.38 27.01
N PRO A 208 -15.66 -1.13 26.49
CA PRO A 208 -16.85 -0.35 26.18
C PRO A 208 -17.79 -1.05 25.18
N CYS A 209 -17.28 -1.65 24.11
CA CYS A 209 -18.11 -2.32 23.11
C CYS A 209 -18.85 -3.55 23.64
N ARG A 210 -18.31 -4.25 24.65
CA ARG A 210 -19.00 -5.39 25.26
C ARG A 210 -20.22 -4.97 26.06
N SER A 211 -20.16 -3.79 26.71
CA SER A 211 -21.29 -3.27 27.50
C SER A 211 -22.51 -2.86 26.65
N VAL A 212 -22.27 -2.44 25.39
CA VAL A 212 -23.33 -2.11 24.43
C VAL A 212 -24.15 -3.34 24.00
N ASN A 213 -23.53 -4.52 23.90
CA ASN A 213 -24.24 -5.75 23.54
C ASN A 213 -25.12 -6.32 24.67
N TYR A 214 -24.88 -5.94 25.93
CA TYR A 214 -25.69 -6.39 27.08
C TYR A 214 -26.93 -5.52 27.31
N GLN A 215 -26.96 -4.30 26.78
CA GLN A 215 -28.11 -3.41 26.89
C GLN A 215 -28.71 -3.21 25.50
N GLY A 216 -29.78 -3.93 25.16
CA GLY A 216 -30.50 -3.82 23.88
C GLY A 216 -31.19 -2.47 23.63
N LYS A 217 -30.50 -1.35 23.83
CA LYS A 217 -30.95 0.02 23.56
C LYS A 217 -29.89 0.71 22.72
N GLY A 218 -30.14 0.76 21.41
CA GLY A 218 -29.29 1.38 20.40
C GLY A 218 -29.20 2.89 20.54
N ASN A 219 -28.36 3.37 21.46
CA ASN A 219 -27.86 4.74 21.41
C ASN A 219 -26.37 4.69 21.08
N PHE A 220 -26.06 4.86 19.79
CA PHE A 220 -24.71 5.11 19.31
C PHE A 220 -24.27 6.52 19.79
N PRO A 221 -23.07 6.67 20.37
CA PRO A 221 -22.50 7.99 20.57
C PRO A 221 -22.21 8.62 19.21
N ARG A 222 -22.70 9.85 19.00
CA ARG A 222 -22.27 10.69 17.88
C ARG A 222 -20.87 11.21 18.21
N TRP A 223 -19.91 10.89 17.36
CA TRP A 223 -18.60 11.53 17.31
C TRP A 223 -18.63 12.66 16.28
#